data_AF-A0A101GTG2-F1
#
_entry.id   AF-A0A101GTG2-F1
#
_cell.length_a   1.000
_cell.length_b   1.000
_cell.length_c   1.000
_cell.angle_alpha   90.00
_cell.angle_beta   90.00
_cell.angle_gamma   90.00
#
_symmetry.space_group_name_H-M   'P 1'
#
loop_
_entity.id
_entity.type
_entity.pdbx_description
1 polymer ?
#
loop_
_entity_poly.entity_id
_entity_poly.type
_entity_poly.pdbx_seq_one_letter_code
_entity_poly.pdbx_strand_id
1 'polypeptide(L)'
;MYWYLYKSGITKFPYRIYLEEQPGQYLVLLVQAKWPGPGKKIFCISEGIVSQKDIPDVEPVEKCPIILAKRWGKKLNIILDRKTKRRCWFIFLQKEYKTTPGQYYEQIFWITQSSVKIKGPGAYIPQGGKKERMEIIIDKREHYPYKFTNCHLTRENLKVGDYALIKNESLIAVAERKTLDQFLHEIRNFEV
;
A
#
# COMPACT_ATOMS: atom_id res chain seq x y z
N MET A 1 -8.47 -17.83 2.15
CA MET A 1 -8.62 -16.45 1.64
C MET A 1 -8.83 -16.48 0.15
N TYR A 2 -9.93 -15.89 -0.30
CA TYR A 2 -10.34 -15.86 -1.69
C TYR A 2 -10.66 -14.44 -2.18
N TRP A 3 -10.45 -14.26 -3.48
CA TRP A 3 -10.94 -13.16 -4.26
C TRP A 3 -12.16 -13.64 -5.05
N TYR A 4 -13.24 -12.88 -4.98
CA TYR A 4 -14.41 -13.07 -5.84
C TYR A 4 -14.72 -11.80 -6.63
N LEU A 5 -15.09 -11.96 -7.89
CA LEU A 5 -15.55 -10.89 -8.75
C LEU A 5 -16.94 -11.22 -9.28
N TYR A 6 -17.89 -10.33 -9.04
CA TYR A 6 -19.27 -10.46 -9.50
C TYR A 6 -19.64 -9.30 -10.44
N LYS A 7 -20.71 -9.47 -11.21
CA LYS A 7 -21.41 -8.33 -11.83
C LYS A 7 -22.21 -7.60 -10.75
N SER A 8 -22.18 -6.28 -10.76
CA SER A 8 -22.91 -5.45 -9.77
C SER A 8 -24.30 -5.00 -10.24
N GLY A 9 -24.55 -5.03 -11.55
CA GLY A 9 -25.74 -4.41 -12.16
C GLY A 9 -25.68 -2.87 -12.29
N ILE A 10 -24.62 -2.22 -11.80
CA ILE A 10 -24.48 -0.76 -11.80
C ILE A 10 -23.69 -0.31 -13.04
N THR A 11 -24.29 0.54 -13.89
CA THR A 11 -23.67 0.97 -15.17
C THR A 11 -22.29 1.60 -15.02
N LYS A 12 -22.09 2.48 -14.01
CA LYS A 12 -20.80 3.15 -13.79
C LYS A 12 -19.73 2.26 -13.13
N PHE A 13 -20.15 1.22 -12.42
CA PHE A 13 -19.28 0.30 -11.69
C PHE A 13 -19.75 -1.14 -11.93
N PRO A 14 -19.60 -1.67 -13.15
CA PRO A 14 -20.24 -2.93 -13.57
C PRO A 14 -19.80 -4.18 -12.79
N TYR A 15 -18.74 -4.09 -11.98
CA TYR A 15 -18.22 -5.20 -11.22
C TYR A 15 -18.13 -4.88 -9.73
N ARG A 16 -18.24 -5.93 -8.92
CA ARG A 16 -18.07 -5.90 -7.47
C ARG A 16 -17.03 -6.95 -7.08
N ILE A 17 -16.04 -6.55 -6.29
CA ILE A 17 -14.98 -7.43 -5.78
C ILE A 17 -15.25 -7.69 -4.31
N TYR A 18 -15.09 -8.95 -3.89
CA TYR A 18 -15.04 -9.36 -2.49
C TYR A 18 -13.63 -9.88 -2.21
N LEU A 19 -12.92 -9.24 -1.27
CA LEU A 19 -11.55 -9.56 -0.89
C LEU A 19 -11.51 -10.12 0.51
N GLU A 20 -11.18 -11.40 0.66
CA GLU A 20 -10.97 -11.98 1.99
C GLU A 20 -9.65 -11.50 2.58
N GLU A 21 -9.73 -10.53 3.50
CA GLU A 21 -8.55 -10.01 4.21
C GLU A 21 -8.25 -10.80 5.49
N GLN A 22 -9.30 -11.28 6.13
CA GLN A 22 -9.25 -12.16 7.29
C GLN A 22 -10.24 -13.31 7.07
N PRO A 23 -10.02 -14.49 7.67
CA PRO A 23 -10.91 -15.63 7.51
C PRO A 23 -12.38 -15.25 7.71
N GLY A 24 -13.19 -15.40 6.65
CA GLY A 24 -14.63 -15.11 6.69
C GLY A 24 -15.04 -13.63 6.68
N GLN A 25 -14.09 -12.69 6.56
CA GLN A 25 -14.36 -11.25 6.42
C GLN A 25 -13.90 -10.71 5.06
N TYR A 26 -14.82 -10.06 4.36
CA TYR A 26 -14.64 -9.65 2.98
C TYR A 26 -14.79 -8.14 2.82
N LEU A 27 -13.73 -7.46 2.39
CA LEU A 27 -13.84 -6.09 1.91
C LEU A 27 -14.53 -6.08 0.54
N VAL A 28 -15.60 -5.30 0.43
CA VAL A 28 -16.42 -5.19 -0.78
C VAL A 28 -16.13 -3.89 -1.52
N LEU A 29 -15.74 -4.00 -2.79
CA LEU A 29 -15.38 -2.86 -3.63
C LEU A 29 -16.14 -2.88 -4.96
N LEU A 30 -16.87 -1.80 -5.26
CA LEU A 30 -17.39 -1.54 -6.59
C LEU A 30 -16.29 -1.01 -7.50
N VAL A 31 -16.15 -1.58 -8.70
CA VAL A 31 -15.08 -1.26 -9.64
C VAL A 31 -15.55 -1.17 -11.09
N GLN A 32 -14.81 -0.40 -11.89
CA GLN A 32 -15.17 -0.10 -13.28
C GLN A 32 -14.76 -1.19 -14.27
N ALA A 33 -13.80 -2.04 -13.93
CA ALA A 33 -13.32 -3.12 -14.79
C ALA A 33 -12.84 -4.30 -13.96
N LYS A 34 -12.74 -5.47 -14.60
CA LYS A 34 -12.28 -6.73 -13.97
C LYS A 34 -10.81 -6.73 -13.55
N TRP A 35 -10.00 -5.82 -14.11
CA TRP A 35 -8.59 -5.66 -13.80
C TRP A 35 -8.09 -4.30 -14.33
N PRO A 36 -7.18 -3.58 -13.64
CA PRO A 36 -6.62 -2.34 -14.16
C PRO A 36 -5.76 -2.62 -15.40
N GLY A 37 -6.03 -1.88 -16.48
CA GLY A 37 -5.22 -1.94 -17.70
C GLY A 37 -3.77 -1.46 -17.48
N PRO A 38 -2.87 -1.69 -18.46
CA PRO A 38 -1.48 -1.23 -18.38
C PRO A 38 -1.39 0.27 -18.10
N GLY A 39 -0.63 0.67 -17.07
CA GLY A 39 -0.45 2.09 -16.70
C GLY A 39 -1.66 2.75 -16.05
N LYS A 40 -2.82 2.08 -16.00
CA LYS A 40 -4.07 2.65 -15.49
C LYS A 40 -4.28 2.30 -14.01
N LYS A 41 -5.10 3.11 -13.36
CA LYS A 41 -5.67 2.87 -12.03
C LYS A 41 -7.18 2.86 -12.15
N ILE A 42 -7.85 2.04 -11.35
CA ILE A 42 -9.32 2.01 -11.27
C ILE A 42 -9.72 2.68 -9.96
N PHE A 43 -10.69 3.60 -10.02
CA PHE A 43 -11.32 4.13 -8.81
C PHE A 43 -12.32 3.10 -8.27
N CYS A 44 -12.34 2.93 -6.95
CA CYS A 44 -13.20 1.97 -6.26
C CYS A 44 -14.05 2.69 -5.23
N ILE A 45 -15.29 2.21 -5.05
CA ILE A 45 -16.17 2.61 -3.95
C ILE A 45 -16.20 1.47 -2.94
N SER A 46 -15.97 1.78 -1.67
CA SER A 46 -16.10 0.83 -0.57
C SER A 46 -17.58 0.64 -0.24
N GLU A 47 -18.03 -0.60 -0.19
CA GLU A 47 -19.32 -0.99 0.39
C GLU A 47 -19.15 -1.56 1.82
N GLY A 48 -17.94 -1.46 2.39
CA GLY A 48 -17.62 -1.93 3.73
C GLY A 48 -17.11 -3.36 3.77
N ILE A 49 -17.21 -3.97 4.96
CA ILE A 49 -16.78 -5.34 5.22
C ILE A 49 -18.02 -6.20 5.47
N VAL A 50 -18.09 -7.36 4.82
CA VAL A 50 -19.19 -8.31 4.96
C VAL A 50 -18.69 -9.68 5.38
N SER A 51 -19.60 -10.54 5.83
CA SER A 51 -19.29 -11.91 6.23
C SER A 51 -19.43 -12.89 5.06
N GLN A 52 -18.96 -14.12 5.24
CA GLN A 52 -19.15 -15.20 4.26
C GLN A 52 -20.62 -15.42 3.85
N LYS A 53 -21.57 -15.13 4.74
CA LYS A 53 -23.01 -15.32 4.48
C LYS A 53 -23.58 -14.31 3.48
N ASP A 54 -22.91 -13.17 3.34
CA ASP A 54 -23.33 -12.06 2.47
C ASP A 54 -22.71 -12.17 1.07
N ILE A 55 -21.87 -13.18 0.84
CA ILE A 55 -21.33 -13.47 -0.49
C ILE A 55 -22.47 -14.04 -1.35
N PRO A 56 -22.69 -13.51 -2.56
CA PRO A 56 -23.71 -14.03 -3.47
C PRO A 56 -23.52 -15.52 -3.75
N ASP A 57 -24.59 -16.29 -3.56
CA ASP A 57 -24.67 -17.73 -3.90
C ASP A 57 -24.95 -17.92 -5.39
N VAL A 58 -24.11 -17.30 -6.22
CA VAL A 58 -24.14 -17.42 -7.69
C VAL A 58 -22.71 -17.60 -8.19
N GLU A 59 -22.55 -18.16 -9.39
CA GLU A 59 -21.22 -18.34 -9.97
C GLU A 59 -20.53 -16.98 -10.19
N PRO A 60 -19.34 -16.74 -9.60
CA PRO A 60 -18.61 -15.50 -9.81
C PRO A 60 -18.07 -15.41 -11.23
N VAL A 61 -17.92 -14.17 -11.72
CA VAL A 61 -17.20 -13.90 -12.97
C VAL A 61 -15.73 -14.33 -12.87
N GLU A 62 -15.15 -14.21 -11.68
CA GLU A 62 -13.81 -14.70 -11.38
C GLU A 62 -13.73 -15.12 -9.91
N LYS A 63 -13.21 -16.33 -9.66
CA LYS A 63 -12.80 -16.82 -8.34
C LYS A 63 -11.33 -17.13 -8.37
N CYS A 64 -10.55 -16.59 -7.43
CA CYS A 64 -9.11 -16.81 -7.39
C CYS A 64 -8.61 -16.92 -5.94
N PRO A 65 -7.78 -17.92 -5.60
CA PRO A 65 -7.13 -17.97 -4.29
C PRO A 65 -6.22 -16.76 -4.08
N ILE A 66 -6.15 -16.28 -2.83
CA ILE A 66 -5.22 -15.22 -2.42
C ILE A 66 -4.03 -15.87 -1.71
N ILE A 67 -2.84 -15.72 -2.28
CA ILE A 67 -1.57 -16.14 -1.66
C ILE A 67 -1.18 -15.19 -0.53
N LEU A 68 -1.39 -13.89 -0.74
CA LEU A 68 -1.07 -12.85 0.23
C LEU A 68 -2.11 -11.74 0.19
N ALA A 69 -2.69 -11.43 1.35
CA ALA A 69 -3.39 -10.19 1.63
C ALA A 69 -2.72 -9.51 2.81
N LYS A 70 -2.10 -8.34 2.60
CA LYS A 70 -1.39 -7.63 3.69
C LYS A 70 -1.55 -6.12 3.59
N ARG A 71 -1.94 -5.49 4.70
CA ARG A 71 -2.00 -4.04 4.83
C ARG A 71 -0.65 -3.45 5.24
N TRP A 72 -0.29 -2.34 4.60
CA TRP A 72 0.85 -1.49 4.90
C TRP A 72 0.38 -0.03 4.87
N GLY A 73 0.01 0.48 6.04
CA GLY A 73 -0.64 1.78 6.17
C GLY A 73 -1.86 1.90 5.26
N LYS A 74 -1.80 2.86 4.33
CA LYS A 74 -2.86 3.14 3.35
C LYS A 74 -2.94 2.14 2.18
N LYS A 75 -2.09 1.12 2.12
CA LYS A 75 -2.01 0.18 1.00
C LYS A 75 -2.39 -1.22 1.44
N LEU A 76 -3.35 -1.85 0.75
CA LEU A 76 -3.58 -3.30 0.81
C LEU A 76 -2.87 -3.96 -0.38
N ASN A 77 -1.94 -4.85 -0.09
CA ASN A 77 -1.20 -5.64 -1.07
C ASN A 77 -1.87 -7.00 -1.25
N ILE A 78 -2.18 -7.33 -2.51
CA ILE A 78 -2.80 -8.60 -2.90
C ILE A 78 -1.89 -9.33 -3.89
N ILE A 79 -1.61 -10.60 -3.59
CA ILE A 79 -1.00 -11.55 -4.52
C ILE A 79 -2.00 -12.69 -4.72
N LEU A 80 -2.48 -12.81 -5.95
CA LEU A 80 -3.40 -13.86 -6.37
C LEU A 80 -2.64 -15.12 -6.79
N ASP A 81 -3.29 -16.27 -6.74
CA ASP A 81 -2.75 -17.53 -7.27
C ASP A 81 -3.18 -17.73 -8.73
N ARG A 82 -2.43 -17.12 -9.65
CA ARG A 82 -2.62 -17.25 -11.10
C ARG A 82 -1.38 -16.86 -11.89
N LYS A 83 -1.31 -17.34 -13.14
CA LYS A 83 -0.16 -17.14 -14.06
C LYS A 83 0.06 -15.68 -14.46
N THR A 84 -1.01 -14.95 -14.77
CA THR A 84 -0.96 -13.55 -15.22
C THR A 84 -1.82 -12.67 -14.32
N LYS A 85 -1.64 -11.34 -14.36
CA LYS A 85 -2.42 -10.40 -13.54
C LYS A 85 -2.37 -10.76 -12.04
N ARG A 86 -1.18 -11.14 -11.56
CA ARG A 86 -1.01 -11.77 -10.24
C ARG A 86 -0.99 -10.78 -9.08
N ARG A 87 -0.32 -9.64 -9.26
CA ARG A 87 -0.02 -8.68 -8.18
C ARG A 87 -0.73 -7.36 -8.39
N CYS A 88 -1.42 -6.89 -7.36
CA CYS A 88 -2.08 -5.60 -7.35
C CYS A 88 -2.13 -4.99 -5.94
N TRP A 89 -2.52 -3.73 -5.88
CA TRP A 89 -2.70 -3.01 -4.63
C TRP A 89 -3.99 -2.19 -4.65
N PHE A 90 -4.62 -2.08 -3.49
CA PHE A 90 -5.67 -1.10 -3.22
C PHE A 90 -5.09 -0.01 -2.32
N ILE A 91 -5.20 1.24 -2.76
CA ILE A 91 -4.69 2.41 -2.06
C ILE A 91 -5.86 3.20 -1.49
N PHE A 92 -5.94 3.28 -0.16
CA PHE A 92 -6.97 3.97 0.60
C PHE A 92 -6.48 5.36 0.97
N LEU A 93 -7.12 6.40 0.45
CA LEU A 93 -6.78 7.79 0.70
C LEU A 93 -7.95 8.48 1.38
N GLN A 94 -7.68 9.27 2.41
CA GLN A 94 -8.66 10.20 2.96
C GLN A 94 -8.45 11.57 2.32
N LYS A 95 -9.52 12.19 1.85
CA LYS A 95 -9.53 13.54 1.31
C LYS A 95 -10.58 14.37 2.02
N GLU A 96 -10.23 15.61 2.29
CA GLU A 96 -11.18 16.58 2.83
C GLU A 96 -12.18 17.00 1.73
N TYR A 97 -13.44 17.13 2.10
CA TYR A 97 -14.46 17.70 1.22
C TYR A 97 -14.15 19.18 0.97
N LYS A 98 -14.14 19.59 -0.29
CA LYS A 98 -13.90 20.98 -0.66
C LYS A 98 -15.01 21.93 -0.18
N THR A 99 -16.22 21.39 -0.04
CA THR A 99 -17.44 22.13 0.32
C THR A 99 -17.64 22.26 1.83
N THR A 100 -17.00 21.40 2.61
CA THR A 100 -17.26 21.29 4.04
C THR A 100 -15.94 21.01 4.77
N PRO A 101 -15.18 22.07 5.10
CA PRO A 101 -13.92 21.93 5.82
C PRO A 101 -14.10 21.11 7.10
N GLY A 102 -13.15 20.21 7.38
CA GLY A 102 -13.19 19.29 8.52
C GLY A 102 -13.91 17.95 8.27
N GLN A 103 -14.66 17.79 7.18
CA GLN A 103 -15.21 16.49 6.79
C GLN A 103 -14.32 15.78 5.76
N TYR A 104 -14.16 14.47 5.90
CA TYR A 104 -13.31 13.65 5.03
C TYR A 104 -14.10 12.55 4.34
N TYR A 105 -13.69 12.20 3.12
CA TYR A 105 -14.17 11.05 2.38
C TYR A 105 -13.02 10.14 1.96
N GLU A 106 -13.36 8.87 1.81
CA GLU A 106 -12.43 7.86 1.34
C GLU A 106 -12.39 7.81 -0.19
N GLN A 107 -11.18 7.73 -0.74
CA GLN A 107 -10.93 7.37 -2.12
C GLN A 107 -10.07 6.12 -2.17
N ILE A 108 -10.58 5.08 -2.81
CA ILE A 108 -9.84 3.84 -3.04
C ILE A 108 -9.40 3.77 -4.50
N PHE A 109 -8.13 3.43 -4.73
CA PHE A 109 -7.60 3.17 -6.06
C PHE A 109 -7.01 1.77 -6.16
N TRP A 110 -7.47 1.01 -7.15
CA TRP A 110 -6.88 -0.27 -7.54
C TRP A 110 -5.82 -0.09 -8.62
N ILE A 111 -4.60 -0.50 -8.31
CA ILE A 111 -3.43 -0.38 -9.18
C ILE A 111 -2.70 -1.71 -9.34
N THR A 112 -1.94 -1.87 -10.42
CA THR A 112 -1.19 -3.10 -10.73
C THR A 112 0.31 -2.86 -10.71
N GLN A 113 1.08 -3.93 -10.61
CA GLN A 113 2.55 -3.87 -10.70
C GLN A 113 3.04 -3.17 -11.97
N SER A 114 2.41 -3.40 -13.12
CA SER A 114 2.73 -2.72 -14.38
C SER A 114 2.51 -1.20 -14.30
N SER A 115 1.45 -0.74 -13.63
CA SER A 115 1.18 0.70 -13.46
C SER A 115 2.21 1.40 -12.56
N VAL A 116 2.86 0.65 -11.67
CA VAL A 116 3.98 1.17 -10.86
C VAL A 116 5.29 1.17 -11.66
N LYS A 117 5.56 0.12 -12.45
CA LYS A 117 6.77 0.02 -13.29
C LYS A 117 6.87 1.10 -14.38
N ILE A 118 5.75 1.48 -14.99
CA ILE A 118 5.72 2.49 -16.06
C ILE A 118 6.09 3.89 -15.54
N LYS A 119 6.00 4.13 -14.22
CA LYS A 119 6.40 5.40 -13.60
C LYS A 119 7.90 5.52 -13.28
N GLY A 120 8.75 4.66 -13.85
CA GLY A 120 10.20 4.64 -13.56
C GLY A 120 10.52 4.06 -12.18
N PRO A 121 11.81 3.89 -11.81
CA PRO A 121 12.23 3.25 -10.57
C PRO A 121 11.88 4.13 -9.36
N GLY A 122 10.64 4.00 -8.91
CA GLY A 122 10.10 4.67 -7.74
C GLY A 122 9.00 3.78 -7.19
N ALA A 123 9.34 3.03 -6.13
CA ALA A 123 8.33 2.38 -5.31
C ALA A 123 7.19 3.38 -5.05
N TYR A 124 5.94 2.91 -4.93
CA TYR A 124 4.88 3.75 -4.39
C TYR A 124 5.30 4.17 -2.98
N ILE A 125 5.89 5.36 -2.86
CA ILE A 125 6.22 6.00 -1.60
C ILE A 125 4.96 6.77 -1.22
N PRO A 126 4.18 6.30 -0.23
CA PRO A 126 3.03 7.07 0.25
C PRO A 126 3.53 8.44 0.69
N GLN A 127 3.10 9.49 0.00
CA GLN A 127 3.39 10.85 0.44
C GLN A 127 2.58 11.11 1.71
N GLY A 128 3.26 11.27 2.84
CA GLY A 128 2.67 11.75 4.08
C GLY A 128 1.98 13.10 3.88
N GLY A 129 1.06 13.47 4.78
CA GLY A 129 0.32 14.72 4.69
C GLY A 129 1.28 15.91 4.56
N LYS A 130 1.08 16.76 3.54
CA LYS A 130 1.95 17.92 3.20
C LYS A 130 2.10 18.98 4.31
N LYS A 131 1.54 18.74 5.50
CA LYS A 131 1.42 19.73 6.59
C LYS A 131 2.15 19.33 7.88
N GLU A 132 2.62 18.09 8.03
CA GLU A 132 3.35 17.68 9.24
C GLU A 132 4.86 17.81 9.02
N ARG A 133 5.55 18.51 9.93
CA ARG A 133 7.02 18.57 9.93
C ARG A 133 7.55 17.23 10.43
N MET A 134 8.44 16.62 9.66
CA MET A 134 9.09 15.36 10.01
C MET A 134 10.40 15.63 10.74
N GLU A 135 10.67 14.94 11.84
CA GLU A 135 11.95 15.01 12.56
C GLU A 135 12.75 13.74 12.30
N ILE A 136 13.96 13.92 11.78
CA ILE A 136 14.88 12.81 11.47
C ILE A 136 16.21 13.07 12.17
N ILE A 137 16.67 12.09 12.94
CA ILE A 137 18.01 12.05 13.50
C ILE A 137 18.89 11.23 12.54
N ILE A 138 20.04 11.79 12.17
CA ILE A 138 21.08 11.12 11.37
C ILE A 138 22.18 10.66 12.32
N ASP A 139 22.61 9.40 12.24
CA ASP A 139 23.75 8.93 13.02
C ASP A 139 25.03 9.69 12.65
N LYS A 140 25.83 10.08 13.64
CA LYS A 140 27.08 10.81 13.41
C LYS A 140 28.12 10.03 12.58
N ARG A 141 28.03 8.69 12.55
CA ARG A 141 28.92 7.81 11.78
C ARG A 141 28.50 7.71 10.31
N GLU A 142 27.32 8.18 9.93
CA GLU A 142 26.89 8.19 8.52
C GLU A 142 27.60 9.34 7.76
N HIS A 143 28.67 8.99 7.05
CA HIS A 143 29.50 9.94 6.30
C HIS A 143 28.80 10.54 5.09
N TYR A 144 27.90 9.80 4.44
CA TYR A 144 27.22 10.19 3.21
C TYR A 144 25.70 10.14 3.35
N PRO A 145 25.13 10.94 4.26
CA PRO A 145 23.72 10.83 4.58
C PRO A 145 22.84 11.25 3.41
N TYR A 146 21.66 10.64 3.35
CA TYR A 146 20.63 11.04 2.42
C TYR A 146 20.20 12.50 2.65
N LYS A 147 20.00 13.25 1.56
CA LYS A 147 19.52 14.65 1.60
C LYS A 147 18.00 14.66 1.71
N PHE A 148 17.48 14.59 2.93
CA PHE A 148 16.05 14.75 3.17
C PHE A 148 15.60 16.19 2.91
N THR A 149 14.40 16.35 2.36
CA THR A 149 13.77 17.64 2.06
C THR A 149 12.51 17.81 2.90
N ASN A 150 12.18 19.04 3.33
CA ASN A 150 10.98 19.36 4.12
C ASN A 150 10.89 18.63 5.48
N CYS A 151 12.03 18.46 6.15
CA CYS A 151 12.14 17.86 7.48
C CYS A 151 13.10 18.67 8.37
N HIS A 152 12.97 18.50 9.68
CA HIS A 152 13.95 18.95 10.66
C HIS A 152 15.00 17.85 10.85
N LEU A 153 16.28 18.20 10.72
CA LEU A 153 17.40 17.27 10.76
C LEU A 153 18.31 17.56 11.95
N THR A 154 18.59 16.54 12.76
CA THR A 154 19.61 16.59 13.82
C THR A 154 20.63 15.47 13.61
N ARG A 155 21.79 15.59 14.26
CA ARG A 155 22.86 14.57 14.22
C ARG A 155 23.21 14.12 15.62
N GLU A 156 23.02 12.84 15.90
CA GLU A 156 23.27 12.24 17.22
C GLU A 156 23.92 10.87 17.08
N ASN A 157 24.37 10.27 18.20
CA ASN A 157 24.83 8.89 18.21
C ASN A 157 23.62 7.98 18.42
N LEU A 158 23.16 7.32 17.36
CA LEU A 158 22.09 6.34 17.45
C LEU A 158 22.64 5.02 18.00
N LYS A 159 21.84 4.32 18.80
CA LYS A 159 22.19 2.97 19.28
C LYS A 159 22.22 1.94 18.13
N VAL A 160 21.38 2.14 17.13
CA VAL A 160 21.21 1.25 15.97
C VAL A 160 20.67 2.06 14.78
N GLY A 161 21.07 1.67 13.57
CA GLY A 161 20.66 2.30 12.31
C GLY A 161 21.40 3.60 12.00
N ASP A 162 21.23 4.04 10.75
CA ASP A 162 21.82 5.29 10.24
C ASP A 162 20.85 6.48 10.37
N TYR A 163 19.55 6.20 10.47
CA TYR A 163 18.50 7.21 10.61
C TYR A 163 17.46 6.78 11.64
N ALA A 164 16.96 7.73 12.42
CA ALA A 164 15.79 7.54 13.28
C ALA A 164 14.71 8.57 12.97
N LEU A 165 13.45 8.12 12.98
CA LEU A 165 12.28 8.97 12.83
C LEU A 165 11.68 9.27 14.20
N ILE A 166 11.51 10.56 14.49
CA ILE A 166 10.92 11.05 15.75
C ILE A 166 9.53 11.60 15.48
N LYS A 167 8.60 11.30 16.37
CA LYS A 167 7.25 11.88 16.39
C LYS A 167 6.82 12.10 17.84
N ASN A 168 6.40 13.31 18.19
CA ASN A 168 6.01 13.69 19.55
C ASN A 168 7.08 13.26 20.58
N GLU A 169 8.34 13.63 20.32
CA GLU A 169 9.51 13.31 21.16
C GLU A 169 9.82 11.80 21.31
N SER A 170 9.10 10.93 20.60
CA SER A 170 9.29 9.48 20.65
C SER A 170 9.93 8.95 19.37
N LEU A 171 10.90 8.04 19.52
CA LEU A 171 11.45 7.27 18.42
C LEU A 171 10.42 6.25 17.93
N ILE A 172 10.00 6.36 16.67
CA ILE A 172 8.95 5.51 16.09
C ILE A 172 9.45 4.58 14.98
N ALA A 173 10.62 4.87 14.40
CA ALA A 173 11.25 4.01 13.40
C ALA A 173 12.76 4.25 13.33
N VAL A 174 13.47 3.22 12.86
CA VAL A 174 14.90 3.26 12.53
C VAL A 174 15.07 2.74 11.11
N ALA A 175 16.03 3.29 10.38
CA ALA A 175 16.43 2.81 9.07
C ALA A 175 17.94 2.63 8.96
N GLU A 176 18.34 1.50 8.36
CA GLU A 176 19.71 1.20 7.95
C GLU A 176 19.85 1.51 6.45
N ARG A 177 20.86 2.29 6.09
CA ARG A 177 21.25 2.53 4.70
C ARG A 177 22.22 1.45 4.28
N LYS A 178 21.89 0.79 3.17
CA LYS A 178 22.79 -0.17 2.55
C LYS A 178 22.80 0.03 1.04
N THR A 179 23.99 0.11 0.46
CA THR A 179 24.12 0.00 -0.99
C THR A 179 23.88 -1.45 -1.40
N LEU A 180 23.50 -1.69 -2.66
CA LEU A 180 23.31 -3.06 -3.13
C LEU A 180 24.60 -3.88 -3.02
N ASP A 181 25.74 -3.30 -3.38
CA ASP A 181 27.04 -3.98 -3.32
C ASP A 181 27.42 -4.32 -1.87
N GLN A 182 27.24 -3.38 -0.94
CA GLN A 182 27.51 -3.64 0.48
C GLN A 182 26.56 -4.69 1.05
N PHE A 183 25.28 -4.65 0.67
CA PHE A 183 24.31 -5.67 1.05
C PHE A 183 24.71 -7.06 0.55
N LEU A 184 25.11 -7.17 -0.72
CA LEU A 184 25.57 -8.43 -1.32
C LEU A 184 26.87 -8.93 -0.69
N HIS A 185 27.75 -8.02 -0.24
CA HIS A 185 28.96 -8.39 0.47
C HIS A 185 28.64 -8.91 1.88
N GLU A 186 27.82 -8.19 2.65
CA GLU A 186 27.43 -8.56 4.01
C GLU A 186 26.64 -9.86 4.04
N ILE A 187 25.71 -10.08 3.10
CA ILE A 187 24.90 -11.31 3.07
C ILE A 187 25.71 -12.57 2.74
N ARG A 188 26.82 -12.42 2.00
CA ARG A 188 27.74 -13.55 1.71
C ARG A 188 28.49 -14.03 2.94
N ASN A 189 28.76 -13.11 3.87
CA ASN A 189 29.45 -13.38 5.12
C ASN A 189 28.46 -13.62 6.27
N PHE A 190 27.16 -13.70 5.96
CA PHE A 190 26.12 -13.92 6.96
C PHE A 190 26.04 -15.42 7.25
N GLU A 191 26.75 -15.87 8.29
CA GLU A 191 26.58 -17.20 8.85
C GLU A 191 25.25 -17.23 9.62
N VAL A 192 24.39 -18.20 9.28
CA VAL A 192 23.11 -18.46 9.96
C VAL A 192 23.32 -19.49 11.05
#